data_AF-A0A2T6C9Q8-F1
#
_entry.id   AF-A0A2T6C9Q8-F1
#
_cell.length_a   1.000
_cell.length_b   1.000
_cell.length_c   1.000
_cell.angle_alpha   90.00
_cell.angle_beta   90.00
_cell.angle_gamma   90.00
#
_symmetry.space_group_name_H-M   'P 1'
#
loop_
_entity.id
_entity.type
_entity.pdbx_description
1 polymer ?
#
loop_
_entity_poly.entity_id
_entity_poly.type
_entity_poly.pdbx_seq_one_letter_code
_entity_poly.pdbx_strand_id
1 'polypeptide(L)'
;MEEINAWLRSQPPVSYLVILAMTAVVYKVAFARKLPVLKSFVVYVVLAIGCVLLWGMFYLRFPIIEILAITLVMIAAARIRMWMGTRKKDTDSD
;
A
#
# COMPACT_ATOMS: atom_id res chain seq x y z
N MET A 1 -2.77 -13.19 12.64
CA MET A 1 -1.85 -12.09 12.22
C MET A 1 -0.61 -12.01 13.11
N GLU A 2 -0.72 -12.26 14.41
CA GLU A 2 0.40 -12.16 15.36
C GLU A 2 1.47 -13.25 15.19
N GLU A 3 1.09 -14.47 14.81
CA GLU A 3 2.06 -15.55 14.55
C GLU A 3 2.95 -15.26 13.32
N ILE A 4 2.38 -14.60 12.31
CA ILE A 4 3.12 -14.16 11.12
C ILE A 4 4.10 -13.05 11.52
N ASN A 5 3.68 -12.09 12.35
CA ASN A 5 4.54 -11.03 12.85
C ASN A 5 5.71 -11.56 13.70
N ALA A 6 5.47 -12.57 14.53
CA ALA A 6 6.51 -13.21 15.34
C ALA A 6 7.56 -13.92 14.46
N TRP A 7 7.12 -14.64 13.42
CA TRP A 7 8.00 -15.30 12.48
C TRP A 7 8.76 -14.31 11.59
N LEU A 8 8.12 -13.21 11.15
CA LEU A 8 8.76 -12.16 10.36
C LEU A 8 9.85 -11.40 11.13
N ARG A 9 9.72 -11.34 12.46
CA ARG A 9 10.74 -10.77 13.35
C ARG A 9 11.97 -11.65 13.49
N SER A 10 11.83 -12.95 13.27
CA SER A 10 12.96 -13.89 13.29
C SER A 10 13.88 -13.72 12.08
N GLN A 11 13.34 -13.22 10.95
CA GLN A 11 14.08 -12.96 9.72
C GLN A 11 13.95 -11.49 9.28
N PRO A 12 14.83 -10.60 9.78
CA PRO A 12 14.84 -9.18 9.45
C PRO A 12 14.79 -8.82 7.96
N PRO A 13 15.45 -9.55 7.02
CA PRO A 13 15.39 -9.18 5.60
C PRO A 13 14.05 -9.52 4.93
N VAL A 14 13.35 -10.55 5.41
CA VAL A 14 12.06 -10.97 4.83
C VAL A 14 10.96 -9.96 5.20
N SER A 15 10.96 -9.46 6.44
CA SER A 15 10.03 -8.39 6.85
C SER A 15 10.19 -7.13 6.01
N TYR A 16 11.44 -6.71 5.73
CA TYR A 16 11.69 -5.57 4.87
C TYR A 16 11.12 -5.75 3.46
N LEU A 17 11.34 -6.92 2.84
CA LEU A 17 10.81 -7.24 1.51
C LEU A 17 9.27 -7.23 1.46
N VAL A 18 8.61 -7.79 2.48
CA VAL A 18 7.14 -7.81 2.55
C VAL A 18 6.58 -6.39 2.72
N ILE A 19 7.14 -5.60 3.63
CA ILE A 19 6.73 -4.19 3.81
C ILE A 19 6.94 -3.44 2.50
N LEU A 20 8.11 -3.56 1.88
CA LEU A 20 8.42 -2.89 0.62
C LEU A 20 7.45 -3.29 -0.51
N ALA A 21 7.12 -4.58 -0.63
CA ALA A 21 6.15 -5.06 -1.60
C ALA A 21 4.74 -4.51 -1.33
N MET A 22 4.26 -4.56 -0.08
CA MET A 22 2.96 -4.00 0.30
C MET A 22 2.91 -2.48 0.08
N THR A 23 3.93 -1.74 0.51
CA THR A 23 4.00 -0.30 0.31
C THR A 23 4.05 0.05 -1.17
N ALA A 24 4.76 -0.72 -2.00
CA ALA A 24 4.77 -0.54 -3.45
C ALA A 24 3.38 -0.73 -4.08
N VAL A 25 2.62 -1.73 -3.62
CA VAL A 25 1.23 -1.95 -4.07
C VAL A 25 0.34 -0.79 -3.62
N VAL A 26 0.42 -0.39 -2.34
CA VAL A 26 -0.32 0.77 -1.82
C VAL A 26 0.01 2.02 -2.60
N TYR A 27 1.28 2.30 -2.87
CA TYR A 27 1.70 3.45 -3.66
C TYR A 27 1.09 3.42 -5.06
N LYS A 28 1.16 2.28 -5.76
CA LYS A 28 0.58 2.12 -7.09
C LYS A 28 -0.93 2.38 -7.10
N VAL A 29 -1.63 1.90 -6.07
CA VAL A 29 -3.09 2.05 -5.91
C VAL A 29 -3.48 3.46 -5.47
N ALA A 30 -2.76 4.05 -4.53
CA ALA A 30 -2.99 5.39 -3.99
C ALA A 30 -2.70 6.47 -5.02
N PHE A 31 -1.57 6.35 -5.73
CA PHE A 31 -1.21 7.35 -6.70
C PHE A 31 -2.06 7.27 -7.96
N ALA A 32 -2.54 6.09 -8.38
CA ALA A 32 -3.53 5.91 -9.47
C ALA A 32 -3.33 6.80 -10.72
N ARG A 33 -2.11 7.28 -10.94
CA ARG A 33 -1.78 8.37 -11.86
C ARG A 33 -0.71 7.84 -12.79
N LYS A 34 -0.88 8.09 -14.08
CA LYS A 34 0.10 7.72 -15.11
C LYS A 34 1.34 8.58 -14.91
N LEU A 35 2.28 8.13 -14.08
CA LEU A 35 3.55 8.82 -13.93
C LEU A 35 4.49 8.39 -15.07
N PRO A 36 5.18 9.34 -15.74
CA PRO A 36 6.22 9.01 -16.69
C PRO A 36 7.31 8.20 -15.97
N VAL A 37 7.80 7.15 -16.64
CA VAL A 37 8.73 6.13 -16.09
C VAL A 37 9.92 6.74 -15.33
N LEU A 38 10.45 7.87 -15.78
CA LEU A 38 11.57 8.57 -15.13
C LEU A 38 11.22 9.12 -13.73
N LYS A 39 10.01 9.66 -13.55
CA LYS A 39 9.54 10.13 -12.23
C LYS A 39 9.21 8.96 -11.31
N SER A 40 8.73 7.84 -11.86
CA SER A 40 8.46 6.64 -11.06
C SER A 40 9.73 6.12 -10.41
N PHE A 41 10.89 6.20 -11.08
CA PHE A 41 12.17 5.76 -10.50
C PHE A 41 12.55 6.54 -9.24
N VAL A 42 12.50 7.89 -9.31
CA VAL A 42 12.81 8.75 -8.15
C VAL A 42 11.87 8.46 -6.98
N VAL A 43 10.58 8.24 -7.27
CA VAL A 43 9.62 7.84 -6.25
C VAL A 43 9.99 6.50 -5.64
N TYR A 44 10.32 5.47 -6.42
CA TYR A 44 10.71 4.17 -5.88
C TYR A 44 11.96 4.27 -5.00
N VAL A 45 12.90 5.15 -5.33
CA VAL A 45 14.08 5.42 -4.49
C VAL A 45 13.65 6.06 -3.15
N VAL A 46 12.82 7.10 -3.18
CA VAL A 46 12.29 7.73 -1.96
C VAL A 46 11.46 6.73 -1.15
N LEU A 47 10.70 5.85 -1.81
CA LEU A 47 9.92 4.80 -1.19
C LEU A 47 10.81 3.77 -0.48
N ALA A 48 11.90 3.34 -1.13
CA ALA A 48 12.87 2.41 -0.55
C ALA A 48 13.51 3.00 0.72
N ILE A 49 13.83 4.30 0.71
CA ILE A 49 14.34 5.03 1.88
C ILE A 49 13.25 5.12 2.98
N GLY A 50 12.02 5.47 2.63
CA GLY A 50 10.89 5.49 3.57
C GLY A 50 10.58 4.12 4.18
N CYS A 51 10.75 3.04 3.43
CA CYS A 51 10.60 1.67 3.92
C CYS A 51 11.63 1.31 5.01
N VAL A 52 12.83 1.92 5.01
CA VAL A 52 13.79 1.74 6.11
C VAL A 52 13.22 2.29 7.42
N LEU A 53 12.52 3.42 7.37
CA LEU A 53 11.85 4.01 8.54
C LEU A 53 10.66 3.13 9.00
N LEU A 54 9.85 2.63 8.08
CA LEU A 54 8.76 1.68 8.39
C LEU A 54 9.29 0.37 9.00
N TRP A 55 10.42 -0.12 8.50
CA TRP A 55 11.10 -1.31 9.04
C TRP A 55 11.62 -1.05 10.47
N GLY A 56 12.16 0.15 10.72
CA GLY A 56 12.47 0.62 12.07
C GLY A 56 11.25 0.59 12.99
N MET A 57 10.11 1.15 12.57
CA MET A 57 8.87 1.10 13.35
C MET A 57 8.37 -0.33 13.59
N PHE A 58 8.47 -1.22 12.61
CA PHE A 58 8.13 -2.63 12.78
C PHE A 58 8.98 -3.31 13.87
N TYR A 59 10.26 -2.95 13.96
CA TYR A 59 11.13 -3.40 15.05
C TYR A 59 10.64 -2.94 16.43
N LEU A 60 9.96 -1.79 16.53
CA LEU A 60 9.38 -1.25 17.76
C LEU A 60 8.05 -1.91 18.21
N ARG A 61 7.67 -3.09 17.68
CA ARG A 61 6.39 -3.79 17.93
C ARG A 61 5.15 -3.10 17.34
N PHE A 62 5.29 -2.17 16.41
CA PHE A 62 4.12 -1.54 15.81
C PHE A 62 3.42 -2.47 14.79
N PRO A 63 2.08 -2.48 14.74
CA PRO A 63 1.29 -3.28 13.80
C PRO A 63 1.27 -2.69 12.38
N ILE A 64 2.45 -2.48 11.79
CA ILE A 64 2.61 -1.85 10.46
C ILE A 64 1.87 -2.61 9.36
N ILE A 65 1.96 -3.95 9.35
CA ILE A 65 1.32 -4.78 8.31
C ILE A 65 -0.20 -4.63 8.35
N GLU A 66 -0.79 -4.56 9.54
CA GLU A 66 -2.24 -4.38 9.70
C GLU A 66 -2.69 -3.02 9.17
N ILE A 67 -1.95 -1.96 9.50
CA ILE A 67 -2.25 -0.60 9.02
C ILE A 67 -2.15 -0.54 7.49
N LEU A 68 -1.12 -1.14 6.88
CA LEU A 68 -1.01 -1.21 5.42
C LEU A 68 -2.14 -2.00 4.79
N ALA A 69 -2.52 -3.14 5.38
CA ALA A 69 -3.64 -3.95 4.88
C ALA A 69 -4.95 -3.18 4.91
N ILE A 70 -5.27 -2.52 6.05
CA ILE A 70 -6.48 -1.70 6.20
C ILE A 70 -6.46 -0.55 5.19
N THR A 71 -5.33 0.14 5.04
CA THR A 71 -5.18 1.25 4.09
C THR A 71 -5.39 0.78 2.66
N LEU A 72 -4.81 -0.36 2.27
CA LEU A 72 -4.96 -0.94 0.94
C LEU A 72 -6.43 -1.24 0.63
N VAL A 73 -7.14 -1.86 1.57
CA VAL A 73 -8.58 -2.16 1.45
C VAL A 73 -9.39 -0.87 1.33
N MET A 74 -9.10 0.14 2.17
CA MET A 74 -9.81 1.42 2.15
C MET A 74 -9.68 2.13 0.79
N ILE A 75 -8.47 2.21 0.24
CA ILE A 75 -8.24 2.87 -1.05
C ILE A 75 -8.85 2.04 -2.19
N ALA A 76 -8.74 0.71 -2.15
CA ALA A 76 -9.37 -0.17 -3.12
C ALA A 76 -10.90 0.03 -3.14
N ALA A 77 -11.54 0.06 -1.96
CA ALA A 77 -12.97 0.34 -1.83
C ALA A 77 -13.35 1.73 -2.36
N ALA A 78 -12.55 2.75 -2.05
CA ALA A 78 -12.77 4.12 -2.55
C ALA A 78 -12.72 4.20 -4.09
N ARG A 79 -11.82 3.44 -4.73
CA ARG A 79 -11.73 3.36 -6.19
C ARG A 79 -12.93 2.65 -6.81
N ILE A 80 -13.36 1.53 -6.22
CA ILE A 80 -14.57 0.81 -6.64
C ILE A 80 -15.79 1.74 -6.56
N ARG A 81 -15.94 2.48 -5.45
CA ARG A 81 -17.02 3.46 -5.26
C ARG A 81 -17.03 4.54 -6.34
N MET A 82 -15.87 5.10 -6.71
CA MET A 82 -15.80 6.10 -7.78
C MET A 82 -16.20 5.53 -9.14
N TRP A 83 -15.76 4.32 -9.49
CA TRP A 83 -16.14 3.67 -10.76
C TRP A 83 -17.64 3.36 -10.83
N MET A 84 -18.25 2.98 -9.71
CA MET A 84 -19.69 2.70 -9.64
C MET A 84 -20.54 3.97 -9.65
N GLY A 85 -20.02 5.07 -9.08
CA GLY A 85 -20.71 6.37 -9.03
C GLY A 85 -20.93 7.03 -10.40
N THR A 86 -20.13 6.68 -11.43
CA THR A 86 -20.28 7.24 -12.78
C THR A 86 -21.34 6.52 -13.64
N ARG A 87 -21.87 5.38 -13.19
CA ARG A 87 -22.90 4.62 -13.93
C ARG A 87 -24.34 4.96 -13.54
N LYS A 88 -24.56 5.80 -12.51
CA LYS A 88 -25.88 6.13 -11.99
C LYS A 88 -26.47 7.42 -12.60
N LYS A 89 -26.36 7.59 -13.92
CA LYS A 89 -26.88 8.76 -14.63
C LYS A 89 -27.45 8.50 -16.04
N ASP A 90 -27.65 7.24 -16.43
CA ASP A 90 -28.17 6.86 -17.76
C ASP A 90 -29.41 5.92 -17.67
N THR A 91 -30.10 5.86 -16.52
CA THR A 91 -31.27 4.97 -16.37
C THR A 91 -32.34 5.63 -15.50
N ASP A 92 -32.65 6.89 -15.77
CA ASP A 92 -33.79 7.61 -15.17
C ASP A 92 -34.28 8.71 -16.14
N SER A 93 -34.28 8.39 -17.44
CA SER A 93 -34.85 9.22 -18.50
C SER A 93 -35.38 8.30 -19.58
N ASP A 94 -36.38 7.50 -19.23
CA ASP A 94 -37.39 6.97 -20.14
C ASP A 94 -38.71 6.84 -19.37
#